data_AF-A0AAW5MYG4-F1
#
_entry.id   AF-A0AAW5MYG4-F1
#
_cell.length_a   1.000
_cell.length_b   1.000
_cell.length_c   1.000
_cell.angle_alpha   90.00
_cell.angle_beta   90.00
_cell.angle_gamma   90.00
#
_symmetry.space_group_name_H-M   'P 1'
#
loop_
_entity.id
_entity.type
_entity.pdbx_description
1 polymer ?
#
loop_
_entity_poly.entity_id
_entity_poly.type
_entity_poly.pdbx_seq_one_letter_code
_entity_poly.pdbx_strand_id
1 'polypeptide(L)'
;AVLEQARRFLEIRWLSAPASLANLVLLGWLLGVQYARAPVILLVVGNILNIVLDVWLVMGLHMNVQGAALATVIAEYATLLIGLLMVRKILKLRGISGEMLKTAWRGNFRRLLALNRDIMLRSLLLQLCFGAITVLGARLGSDII
;
A
#
# COMPACT_ATOMS: atom_id res chain seq x y z
N ALA A 1 -1.07 6.47 29.85
CA ALA A 1 0.17 6.57 29.05
C ALA A 1 0.07 5.89 27.67
N VAL A 2 0.01 4.54 27.59
CA VAL A 2 -0.02 3.83 26.29
C VAL A 2 -1.24 4.17 25.43
N LEU A 3 -2.44 4.27 26.03
CA LEU A 3 -3.68 4.64 25.34
C LEU A 3 -3.63 6.06 24.73
N GLU A 4 -2.99 7.02 25.40
CA GLU A 4 -2.85 8.39 24.88
C GLU A 4 -1.82 8.50 23.75
N GLN A 5 -0.80 7.66 23.77
CA GLN A 5 0.16 7.55 22.66
C GLN A 5 -0.48 6.86 21.46
N ALA A 6 -1.27 5.80 21.68
CA ALA A 6 -2.03 5.14 20.62
C ALA A 6 -3.04 6.08 19.95
N ARG A 7 -3.75 6.90 20.74
CA ARG A 7 -4.70 7.88 20.20
C ARG A 7 -4.00 8.93 19.31
N ARG A 8 -2.89 9.51 19.78
CA ARG A 8 -2.10 10.47 18.99
C ARG A 8 -1.52 9.85 17.72
N PHE A 9 -1.07 8.60 17.80
CA PHE A 9 -0.62 7.87 16.62
C PHE A 9 -1.75 7.70 15.61
N LEU A 10 -2.93 7.28 16.04
CA LEU A 10 -4.09 7.05 15.17
C LEU A 10 -4.63 8.34 14.54
N GLU A 11 -4.67 9.45 15.29
CA GLU A 11 -5.08 10.76 14.77
C GLU A 11 -4.17 11.23 13.62
N ILE A 12 -2.85 11.03 13.75
CA ILE A 12 -1.89 11.35 12.69
C ILE A 12 -1.98 10.35 11.53
N ARG A 13 -2.14 9.05 11.83
CA ARG A 13 -2.25 7.98 10.83
C ARG A 13 -3.47 8.16 9.91
N TRP A 14 -4.55 8.76 10.40
CA TRP A 14 -5.73 9.07 9.59
C TRP A 14 -5.41 9.94 8.37
N LEU A 15 -4.43 10.84 8.47
CA LEU A 15 -3.96 11.69 7.36
C LEU A 15 -3.25 10.90 6.27
N SER A 16 -2.74 9.71 6.61
CA SER A 16 -2.00 8.79 5.75
C SER A 16 -2.95 7.95 4.89
N ALA A 17 -4.15 7.62 5.42
CA ALA A 17 -5.17 6.80 4.76
C ALA A 17 -5.43 7.13 3.27
N PRO A 18 -5.67 8.40 2.85
CA PRO A 18 -5.87 8.72 1.43
C PRO A 18 -4.63 8.41 0.58
N ALA A 19 -3.43 8.67 1.11
CA ALA A 19 -2.18 8.36 0.41
C ALA A 19 -1.93 6.86 0.31
N SER A 20 -2.19 6.10 1.38
CA SER A 20 -2.10 4.64 1.37
C SER A 20 -3.03 4.02 0.33
N LEU A 21 -4.29 4.46 0.28
CA LEU A 21 -5.28 3.98 -0.70
C LEU A 21 -4.86 4.31 -2.13
N ALA A 22 -4.39 5.53 -2.37
CA ALA A 22 -3.92 5.94 -3.69
C ALA A 22 -2.67 5.14 -4.11
N ASN A 23 -1.73 4.88 -3.20
CA ASN A 23 -0.57 4.03 -3.46
C ASN A 23 -0.98 2.59 -3.82
N LEU A 24 -1.97 2.01 -3.14
CA LEU A 24 -2.50 0.69 -3.50
C LEU A 24 -3.08 0.64 -4.93
N VAL A 25 -3.85 1.68 -5.30
CA VAL A 25 -4.40 1.80 -6.66
C VAL A 25 -3.27 1.95 -7.69
N LEU A 26 -2.25 2.76 -7.40
CA LEU A 26 -1.08 2.93 -8.27
C LEU A 26 -0.33 1.62 -8.47
N LEU A 27 -0.07 0.87 -7.39
CA LEU A 27 0.59 -0.42 -7.46
C LEU A 27 -0.20 -1.41 -8.32
N GLY A 28 -1.52 -1.51 -8.10
CA GLY A 28 -2.40 -2.36 -8.88
C GLY A 28 -2.42 -2.00 -10.37
N TRP A 29 -2.48 -0.70 -10.68
CA TRP A 29 -2.44 -0.23 -12.05
C TRP A 29 -1.09 -0.50 -12.72
N LEU A 30 0.03 -0.19 -12.05
CA LEU A 30 1.39 -0.42 -12.57
C LEU A 30 1.66 -1.90 -12.86
N LEU A 31 1.22 -2.79 -11.95
CA LEU A 31 1.28 -4.23 -12.16
C LEU A 31 0.37 -4.68 -13.31
N GLY A 32 -0.84 -4.14 -13.40
CA GLY A 32 -1.78 -4.44 -14.50
C GLY A 32 -1.26 -4.03 -15.88
N VAL A 33 -0.47 -2.96 -15.95
CA VAL A 33 0.23 -2.48 -17.17
C VAL A 33 1.51 -3.30 -17.46
N GLN A 34 1.80 -4.33 -16.65
CA GLN A 34 2.98 -5.18 -16.66
C GLN A 34 4.31 -4.44 -16.42
N TYR A 35 4.26 -3.30 -15.73
CA TYR A 35 5.46 -2.54 -15.38
C TYR A 35 5.93 -2.87 -13.95
N ALA A 36 6.34 -4.13 -13.75
CA ALA A 36 6.70 -4.69 -12.44
C ALA A 36 7.89 -4.00 -11.73
N ARG A 37 8.72 -3.26 -12.47
CA ARG A 37 9.85 -2.50 -11.89
C ARG A 37 9.39 -1.29 -11.09
N ALA A 38 8.30 -0.63 -11.45
CA ALA A 38 7.85 0.57 -10.71
C ALA A 38 7.39 0.27 -9.28
N PRO A 39 6.55 -0.75 -9.03
CA PRO A 39 6.19 -1.15 -7.66
C PRO A 39 7.40 -1.36 -6.76
N VAL A 40 8.45 -2.01 -7.26
CA VAL A 40 9.68 -2.24 -6.49
C VAL A 40 10.37 -0.93 -6.16
N ILE A 41 10.50 -0.01 -7.13
CA ILE A 41 11.11 1.30 -6.89
C ILE A 41 10.30 2.09 -5.85
N LEU A 42 8.97 2.12 -5.98
CA LEU A 42 8.10 2.81 -5.03
C LEU A 42 8.21 2.24 -3.62
N LEU A 43 8.24 0.90 -3.51
CA LEU A 43 8.38 0.23 -2.23
C LEU A 43 9.73 0.54 -1.58
N VAL A 44 10.82 0.44 -2.35
CA VAL A 44 12.18 0.73 -1.85
C VAL A 44 12.32 2.18 -1.42
N VAL A 45 11.91 3.13 -2.28
CA VAL A 45 12.00 4.56 -1.96
C VAL A 45 11.13 4.89 -0.75
N GLY A 46 9.89 4.41 -0.69
CA GLY A 46 8.99 4.66 0.43
C GLY A 46 9.54 4.13 1.75
N ASN A 47 10.06 2.90 1.78
CA ASN A 47 10.64 2.33 2.99
C ASN A 47 11.93 3.04 3.42
N ILE A 48 12.82 3.37 2.48
CA ILE A 48 14.05 4.13 2.79
C ILE A 48 13.69 5.50 3.35
N LEU A 49 12.75 6.22 2.72
CA LEU A 49 12.34 7.53 3.19
C LEU A 49 11.73 7.45 4.58
N ASN A 50 10.90 6.42 4.83
CA ASN A 50 10.29 6.17 6.12
C ASN A 50 11.36 5.93 7.21
N ILE A 51 12.35 5.06 6.96
CA ILE A 51 13.44 4.78 7.91
C ILE A 51 14.27 6.05 8.19
N VAL A 52 14.64 6.79 7.15
CA VAL A 52 15.43 8.03 7.30
C VAL A 52 14.66 9.06 8.12
N LEU A 53 13.37 9.23 7.85
CA LEU A 53 12.50 10.13 8.60
C LEU A 53 12.27 9.66 10.04
N ASP A 54 12.15 8.36 10.27
CA ASP A 54 12.02 7.80 11.61
C ASP A 54 13.27 8.10 12.43
N VAL A 55 14.47 7.83 11.90
CA VAL A 55 15.73 8.17 12.60
C VAL A 55 15.81 9.67 12.86
N TRP A 56 15.47 10.52 11.89
CA TRP A 56 15.60 11.96 12.05
C TRP A 56 14.56 12.56 13.02
N LEU A 57 13.28 12.19 12.89
CA LEU A 57 12.19 12.74 13.71
C LEU A 57 12.14 12.12 15.11
N VAL A 58 12.43 10.82 15.23
CA VAL A 58 12.36 10.12 16.51
C VAL A 58 13.65 10.31 17.31
N MET A 59 14.83 10.04 16.74
CA MET A 59 16.09 10.21 17.48
C MET A 59 16.59 11.66 17.47
N GLY A 60 16.42 12.40 16.38
CA GLY A 60 16.85 13.80 16.29
C GLY A 60 15.95 14.73 17.11
N LEU A 61 14.66 14.80 16.75
CA LEU A 61 13.69 15.69 17.40
C LEU A 61 13.02 15.10 18.66
N HIS A 62 13.38 13.89 19.08
CA HIS A 62 12.87 13.24 20.30
C HIS A 62 11.33 13.09 20.32
N MET A 63 10.70 13.04 19.13
CA MET A 63 9.23 13.06 18.98
C MET A 63 8.55 11.72 19.28
N ASN A 64 9.27 10.72 19.81
CA ASN A 64 8.76 9.39 20.17
C ASN A 64 7.75 8.84 19.14
N VAL A 65 6.55 8.43 19.60
CA VAL A 65 5.49 7.84 18.78
C VAL A 65 4.91 8.79 17.73
N GLN A 66 4.92 10.11 18.01
CA GLN A 66 4.42 11.10 17.05
C GLN A 66 5.37 11.26 15.86
N GLY A 67 6.68 11.19 16.10
CA GLY A 67 7.70 11.22 15.05
C GLY A 67 7.53 10.07 14.06
N ALA A 68 7.30 8.85 14.58
CA ALA A 68 7.07 7.67 13.76
C ALA A 68 5.80 7.74 12.91
N ALA A 69 4.72 8.29 13.47
CA ALA A 69 3.47 8.50 12.72
C ALA A 69 3.68 9.50 11.56
N LEU A 70 4.34 10.63 11.82
CA LEU A 70 4.62 11.66 10.81
C LEU A 70 5.57 11.16 9.72
N ALA A 71 6.62 10.43 10.09
CA ALA A 71 7.54 9.80 9.15
C ALA A 71 6.81 8.89 8.16
N THR A 72 5.84 8.11 8.64
CA THR A 72 5.02 7.24 7.78
C THR A 72 4.16 8.07 6.83
N VAL A 73 3.44 9.08 7.35
CA VAL A 73 2.60 9.95 6.53
C VAL A 73 3.41 10.60 5.40
N ILE A 74 4.55 11.22 5.75
CA ILE A 74 5.40 11.90 4.78
C ILE A 74 5.95 10.91 3.74
N ALA A 75 6.39 9.72 4.16
CA ALA A 75 6.86 8.70 3.25
C ALA A 75 5.77 8.21 2.28
N GLU A 76 4.54 8.03 2.74
CA GLU A 76 3.42 7.64 1.88
C GLU A 76 3.05 8.72 0.86
N TYR A 77 3.03 10.00 1.27
CA TYR A 77 2.80 11.11 0.34
C TYR A 77 3.94 11.30 -0.66
N ALA A 78 5.18 11.14 -0.24
CA ALA A 78 6.33 11.18 -1.14
C ALA A 78 6.28 10.04 -2.16
N THR A 79 5.97 8.83 -1.71
CA THR A 79 5.78 7.66 -2.58
C THR A 79 4.63 7.88 -3.55
N LEU A 80 3.53 8.47 -3.09
CA LEU A 80 2.38 8.83 -3.93
C LEU A 80 2.77 9.80 -5.03
N LEU A 81 3.52 10.86 -4.70
CA LEU A 81 3.99 11.85 -5.67
C LEU A 81 4.87 11.19 -6.74
N ILE A 82 5.84 10.38 -6.33
CA ILE A 82 6.73 9.65 -7.25
C ILE A 82 5.90 8.71 -8.13
N GLY A 83 4.96 7.98 -7.54
CA GLY A 83 4.06 7.09 -8.27
C GLY A 83 3.23 7.83 -9.32
N LEU A 84 2.65 8.98 -8.98
CA LEU A 84 1.92 9.81 -9.94
C LEU A 84 2.81 10.28 -11.10
N LEU A 85 4.06 10.66 -10.84
CA LEU A 85 5.01 11.04 -11.88
C LEU A 85 5.33 9.88 -12.81
N MET A 86 5.51 8.67 -12.27
CA MET A 86 5.73 7.46 -13.07
C MET A 86 4.51 7.14 -13.93
N VAL A 87 3.31 7.21 -13.36
CA VAL A 87 2.06 7.01 -14.10
C VAL A 87 1.93 8.02 -15.23
N ARG A 88 2.13 9.32 -14.98
CA ARG A 88 2.12 10.37 -16.02
C ARG A 88 3.13 10.09 -17.13
N LYS A 89 4.34 9.64 -16.79
CA LYS A 89 5.37 9.25 -17.76
C LYS A 89 4.91 8.07 -18.63
N ILE A 90 4.33 7.04 -18.03
CA ILE A 90 3.81 5.87 -18.74
C ILE A 90 2.63 6.24 -19.65
N LEU A 91 1.71 7.09 -19.19
CA LEU A 91 0.59 7.58 -20.01
C LEU A 91 1.09 8.32 -21.25
N LYS A 92 2.08 9.22 -21.09
CA LYS A 92 2.71 9.91 -22.23
C LYS A 92 3.41 8.94 -23.18
N LEU A 93 4.20 8.00 -22.66
CA LEU A 93 4.94 7.03 -23.46
C LEU A 93 4.01 6.09 -24.26
N ARG A 94 2.85 5.73 -23.69
CA ARG A 94 1.85 4.89 -24.37
C ARG A 94 0.84 5.69 -25.21
N GLY A 95 0.98 7.02 -25.30
CA GLY A 95 0.08 7.87 -26.08
C GLY A 95 -1.37 7.87 -25.57
N ILE A 96 -1.61 7.52 -24.31
CA ILE A 96 -2.97 7.46 -23.74
C ILE A 96 -3.46 8.89 -23.54
N SER A 97 -4.41 9.34 -24.37
CA SER A 97 -4.98 10.67 -24.26
C SER A 97 -5.97 10.76 -23.09
N GLY A 98 -6.17 11.97 -22.56
CA GLY A 98 -7.15 12.22 -21.49
C GLY A 98 -8.59 11.86 -21.90
N GLU A 99 -8.89 11.89 -23.21
CA GLU A 99 -10.20 11.49 -23.74
C GLU A 99 -10.42 9.98 -23.60
N MET A 100 -9.39 9.14 -23.86
CA MET A 100 -9.49 7.69 -23.63
C MET A 100 -9.74 7.36 -22.14
N LEU A 101 -9.17 8.16 -21.23
CA LEU A 101 -9.39 8.01 -19.79
C LEU A 101 -10.85 8.31 -19.40
N LYS A 102 -11.45 9.34 -20.01
CA LYS A 102 -12.88 9.68 -19.81
C LYS A 102 -13.80 8.58 -20.37
N THR A 103 -13.46 7.99 -21.51
CA THR A 103 -14.24 6.88 -22.08
C THR A 103 -14.12 5.62 -21.22
N ALA A 104 -12.93 5.32 -20.69
CA ALA A 104 -12.73 4.20 -19.78
C ALA A 104 -13.56 4.32 -18.49
N TRP A 105 -13.73 5.53 -17.96
CA TRP A 105 -14.61 5.81 -16.82
C TRP A 105 -16.07 5.45 -17.09
N ARG A 106 -16.53 5.54 -18.35
CA ARG A 106 -17.88 5.15 -18.79
C ARG A 106 -18.03 3.67 -19.11
N GLY A 107 -16.96 2.87 -18.98
CA GLY A 107 -16.98 1.43 -19.25
C GLY A 107 -17.81 0.62 -18.24
N ASN A 108 -18.01 -0.67 -18.53
CA ASN A 108 -18.77 -1.59 -17.68
C ASN A 108 -18.04 -1.94 -16.37
N PHE A 109 -18.17 -1.07 -15.35
CA PHE A 109 -17.65 -1.28 -14.00
C PHE A 109 -18.08 -2.62 -13.38
N ARG A 110 -19.30 -3.09 -13.69
CA ARG A 110 -19.80 -4.40 -13.23
C ARG A 110 -18.95 -5.57 -13.70
N ARG A 111 -18.40 -5.52 -14.92
CA ARG A 111 -17.54 -6.59 -15.44
C ARG A 111 -16.18 -6.59 -14.74
N LEU A 112 -15.63 -5.41 -14.46
CA LEU A 112 -14.39 -5.26 -13.69
C LEU A 112 -14.56 -5.75 -12.25
N LEU A 113 -15.68 -5.42 -11.60
CA LEU A 113 -16.02 -5.91 -10.26
C LEU A 113 -16.20 -7.42 -10.22
N ALA A 114 -16.89 -8.02 -11.20
CA ALA A 114 -17.08 -9.46 -11.27
C ALA A 114 -15.75 -10.21 -11.43
N LEU A 115 -14.84 -9.70 -12.29
CA LEU A 115 -13.49 -10.22 -12.47
C LEU A 115 -12.64 -10.11 -11.18
N ASN A 116 -12.63 -8.94 -10.54
CA ASN A 116 -11.89 -8.75 -9.30
C ASN A 116 -12.44 -9.62 -8.17
N ARG A 117 -13.77 -9.81 -8.09
CA ARG A 117 -14.42 -10.63 -7.08
C ARG A 117 -13.97 -12.09 -7.15
N ASP A 118 -13.88 -12.66 -8.35
CA ASP A 118 -13.45 -14.04 -8.55
C ASP A 118 -12.00 -14.26 -8.08
N ILE A 119 -11.09 -13.37 -8.51
CA ILE A 119 -9.69 -13.38 -8.10
C ILE A 119 -9.58 -13.22 -6.57
N MET A 120 -10.32 -12.27 -6.00
CA MET A 120 -10.31 -12.00 -4.57
C MET A 120 -10.79 -13.20 -3.77
N LEU A 121 -11.89 -13.87 -4.18
CA LEU A 121 -12.40 -15.06 -3.52
C LEU A 121 -11.39 -16.21 -3.56
N ARG A 122 -10.75 -16.43 -4.71
CA ARG A 122 -9.71 -17.44 -4.85
C ARG A 122 -8.53 -17.17 -3.90
N SER A 123 -8.02 -15.94 -3.88
CA SER A 123 -6.93 -15.55 -2.98
C SER A 123 -7.34 -15.65 -1.51
N LEU A 124 -8.57 -15.27 -1.17
CA LEU A 124 -9.08 -15.36 0.20
C LEU A 124 -9.17 -16.81 0.67
N LEU A 125 -9.71 -17.70 -0.15
CA LEU A 125 -9.80 -19.12 0.17
C LEU A 125 -8.41 -19.73 0.39
N LEU A 126 -7.43 -19.41 -0.47
CA LEU A 126 -6.05 -19.85 -0.30
C LEU A 126 -5.42 -19.30 1.00
N GLN A 127 -5.61 -18.02 1.29
CA GLN A 127 -5.11 -17.40 2.52
C GLN A 127 -5.72 -18.06 3.77
N LEU A 128 -7.02 -18.38 3.73
CA LEU A 128 -7.71 -19.12 4.79
C LEU A 128 -7.18 -20.54 4.94
N CYS A 129 -6.89 -21.24 3.84
CA CYS A 129 -6.26 -22.55 3.89
C CYS A 129 -4.88 -22.48 4.57
N PHE A 130 -4.02 -21.54 4.19
CA PHE A 130 -2.72 -21.35 4.83
C PHE A 130 -2.83 -20.97 6.30
N GLY A 131 -3.78 -20.09 6.65
CA GLY A 131 -4.08 -19.74 8.03
C GLY A 131 -4.56 -20.94 8.84
N ALA A 132 -5.45 -21.76 8.30
CA ALA A 132 -5.95 -22.98 8.93
C ALA A 132 -4.84 -24.00 9.14
N ILE A 133 -3.98 -24.23 8.14
CA ILE A 133 -2.80 -25.09 8.27
C ILE A 133 -1.88 -24.59 9.39
N THR A 134 -1.64 -23.29 9.47
CA THR A 134 -0.80 -22.69 10.53
C THR A 134 -1.41 -22.89 11.91
N VAL A 135 -2.72 -22.67 12.05
CA VAL A 135 -3.44 -22.86 13.32
C VAL A 135 -3.48 -24.33 13.73
N LEU A 136 -3.75 -25.24 12.80
CA LEU A 136 -3.76 -26.68 13.06
C LEU A 136 -2.35 -27.18 13.38
N GLY A 137 -1.33 -26.73 12.65
CA GLY A 137 0.08 -27.03 12.92
C GLY A 137 0.54 -26.54 14.29
N ALA A 138 0.14 -25.32 14.69
CA ALA A 138 0.42 -24.79 16.02
C ALA A 138 -0.31 -25.57 17.12
N ARG A 139 -1.53 -26.06 16.85
CA ARG A 139 -2.32 -26.88 17.79
C ARG A 139 -1.80 -28.31 17.95
N LEU A 140 -1.09 -28.85 16.95
CA LEU A 140 -0.47 -30.17 17.05
C LEU A 140 0.67 -30.21 18.07
N GLY A 141 1.19 -29.05 18.51
CA GLY A 141 2.13 -28.94 19.63
C GLY A 141 3.47 -29.66 19.39
N SER A 142 4.42 -29.45 20.28
CA SER A 142 5.71 -30.16 20.31
C SER A 142 5.57 -31.57 20.92
N ASP A 143 4.50 -32.31 20.61
CA ASP A 143 4.30 -33.70 21.06
C ASP A 143 4.86 -34.73 20.06
N ILE A 144 5.48 -34.26 18.97
CA ILE A 144 6.25 -35.07 18.02
C ILE A 144 7.62 -34.42 17.81
N ILE A 145 8.45 -34.42 18.86
CA ILE A 145 9.92 -34.42 18.76
C ILE A 145 10.44 -35.48 19.72
#